data_AF-D8E0H8-F1
#
_entry.id   AF-D8E0H8-F1
#
_cell.length_a   1.000
_cell.length_b   1.000
_cell.length_c   1.000
_cell.angle_alpha   90.00
_cell.angle_beta   90.00
_cell.angle_gamma   90.00
#
_symmetry.space_group_name_H-M   'P 1'
#
loop_
_entity.id
_entity.type
_entity.pdbx_description
1 polymer ?
#
loop_
_entity_poly.entity_id
_entity_poly.type
_entity_poly.pdbx_seq_one_letter_code
_entity_poly.pdbx_strand_id
1 'polypeptide(L)'
;MTVYNEEKALYSDTSNIYIARYDHKMIGSIRVFKWDRKKELPIERMYGINPLEAISHEKYAEYWHIGRFAIDSSIGISPVHLFKQLMIYAVTPIMKSEYGYMVAEVDAKLLKVVNALGIHSINLGESIYYLSSETIPIYASQKGITPFYQHYLGLCNSA
;
A
#
# COMPACT_ATOMS: atom_id res chain seq x y z
N MET A 1 -8.31 -13.01 15.67
CA MET A 1 -8.30 -13.47 14.25
C MET A 1 -6.85 -13.69 13.84
N THR A 2 -6.51 -14.77 13.14
CA THR A 2 -5.14 -15.01 12.67
C THR A 2 -4.90 -14.29 11.33
N VAL A 3 -3.64 -13.97 11.01
CA VAL A 3 -3.25 -13.37 9.72
C VAL A 3 -3.76 -14.21 8.53
N TYR A 4 -3.74 -15.54 8.65
CA TYR A 4 -4.25 -16.45 7.63
C TYR A 4 -5.74 -16.22 7.30
N ASN A 5 -6.58 -16.06 8.32
CA ASN A 5 -8.01 -15.83 8.10
C ASN A 5 -8.27 -14.46 7.48
N GLU A 6 -7.48 -13.45 7.84
CA GLU A 6 -7.54 -12.13 7.21
C GLU A 6 -7.15 -12.18 5.73
N GLU A 7 -6.07 -12.90 5.38
CA GLU A 7 -5.67 -13.10 3.99
C GLU A 7 -6.78 -13.78 3.20
N LYS A 8 -7.37 -14.85 3.74
CA LYS A 8 -8.46 -15.57 3.08
C LYS A 8 -9.70 -14.70 2.85
N ALA A 9 -10.01 -13.79 3.79
CA ALA A 9 -11.16 -12.90 3.67
C ALA A 9 -10.95 -11.81 2.60
N LEU A 10 -9.74 -11.24 2.54
CA LEU A 10 -9.42 -10.13 1.64
C LEU A 10 -9.08 -10.59 0.23
N TYR A 11 -8.51 -11.78 0.05
CA TYR A 11 -8.07 -12.30 -1.24
C TYR A 11 -9.19 -12.28 -2.28
N SER A 12 -8.88 -11.79 -3.48
CA SER A 12 -9.78 -11.67 -4.64
C SER A 12 -9.01 -11.87 -5.94
N ASP A 13 -9.72 -12.05 -7.04
CA ASP A 13 -9.13 -12.09 -8.39
C ASP A 13 -8.46 -10.76 -8.79
N THR A 14 -8.74 -9.68 -8.06
CA THR A 14 -8.09 -8.36 -8.23
C THR A 14 -6.82 -8.20 -7.40
N SER A 15 -6.46 -9.21 -6.60
CA SER A 15 -5.30 -9.18 -5.72
C SER A 15 -4.02 -9.55 -6.48
N ASN A 16 -3.04 -8.65 -6.45
CA ASN A 16 -1.70 -8.88 -6.94
C ASN A 16 -0.73 -8.90 -5.75
N ILE A 17 0.13 -9.92 -5.72
CA ILE A 17 1.23 -10.01 -4.76
C ILE A 17 2.51 -9.94 -5.57
N TYR A 18 3.26 -8.86 -5.42
CA TYR A 18 4.56 -8.70 -6.03
C TYR A 18 5.63 -9.23 -5.06
N ILE A 19 6.54 -10.03 -5.59
CA ILE A 19 7.58 -10.71 -4.82
C ILE A 19 8.93 -10.34 -5.43
N ALA A 20 9.81 -9.72 -4.64
CA ALA A 20 11.20 -9.55 -4.99
C ALA A 20 11.96 -10.83 -4.63
N ARG A 21 12.75 -11.35 -5.59
CA ARG A 21 13.56 -12.55 -5.41
C ARG A 21 15.02 -12.27 -5.72
N TYR A 22 15.90 -12.83 -4.89
CA TYR A 22 17.34 -12.85 -5.11
C TYR A 22 17.88 -14.18 -4.61
N ASP A 23 18.73 -14.83 -5.42
CA ASP A 23 19.30 -16.14 -5.10
C ASP A 23 18.24 -17.16 -4.62
N HIS A 24 17.16 -17.29 -5.40
CA HIS A 24 15.99 -18.15 -5.11
C HIS A 24 15.24 -17.88 -3.80
N LYS A 25 15.63 -16.87 -3.03
CA LYS A 25 14.96 -16.45 -1.78
C LYS A 25 14.01 -15.29 -2.03
N MET A 26 12.92 -15.26 -1.28
CA MET A 26 12.06 -14.09 -1.21
C MET A 26 12.74 -13.05 -0.33
N ILE A 27 12.98 -11.88 -0.90
CA ILE A 27 13.67 -10.77 -0.22
C ILE A 27 12.76 -9.57 0.02
N GLY A 28 11.56 -9.61 -0.54
CA GLY A 28 10.52 -8.65 -0.23
C GLY A 28 9.19 -8.97 -0.90
N SER A 29 8.14 -8.38 -0.38
CA SER A 29 6.78 -8.52 -0.89
C SER A 29 5.98 -7.24 -0.73
N ILE A 30 4.99 -7.07 -1.58
CA ILE A 30 3.90 -6.09 -1.38
C ILE A 30 2.64 -6.65 -2.03
N ARG A 31 1.49 -6.40 -1.41
CA ARG A 31 0.18 -6.77 -1.94
C ARG A 31 -0.59 -5.51 -2.32
N VAL A 32 -1.26 -5.55 -3.47
CA VAL A 32 -2.24 -4.56 -3.88
C VAL A 32 -3.50 -5.23 -4.39
N PHE A 33 -4.67 -4.69 -4.05
CA PHE A 33 -5.93 -5.16 -4.65
C PHE A 33 -6.94 -4.01 -4.80
N LYS A 34 -7.75 -4.07 -5.84
CA LYS A 34 -8.90 -3.16 -6.00
C LYS A 34 -9.99 -3.60 -5.04
N TRP A 35 -10.38 -2.72 -4.13
CA TRP A 35 -11.44 -2.99 -3.18
C TRP A 35 -12.81 -3.06 -3.88
N ASP A 36 -13.58 -4.08 -3.54
CA ASP A 36 -14.92 -4.32 -4.09
C ASP A 36 -16.03 -3.53 -3.38
N ARG A 37 -15.66 -2.71 -2.38
CA ARG A 37 -16.56 -1.91 -1.53
C ARG A 37 -17.52 -2.76 -0.69
N LYS A 38 -17.24 -4.06 -0.52
CA LYS A 38 -18.08 -5.00 0.23
C LYS A 38 -17.30 -5.69 1.33
N LYS A 39 -16.07 -6.10 1.04
CA LYS A 39 -15.21 -6.75 2.04
C LYS A 39 -14.79 -5.73 3.09
N GLU A 40 -14.86 -6.10 4.36
CA GLU A 40 -14.33 -5.27 5.43
C GLU A 40 -12.80 -5.12 5.27
N LEU A 41 -12.33 -3.88 5.10
CA LEU A 41 -10.92 -3.55 5.06
C LEU A 41 -10.32 -3.48 6.47
N PRO A 42 -8.99 -3.65 6.62
CA PRO A 42 -8.36 -3.49 7.93
C PRO A 42 -8.60 -2.10 8.53
N ILE A 43 -8.64 -1.04 7.72
CA ILE A 43 -8.97 0.31 8.17
C ILE A 43 -10.38 0.41 8.80
N GLU A 44 -11.38 -0.28 8.23
CA GLU A 44 -12.75 -0.32 8.77
C GLU A 44 -12.75 -1.05 10.12
N ARG A 45 -12.13 -2.23 10.14
CA ARG A 45 -12.11 -3.11 11.32
C ARG A 45 -11.30 -2.55 12.48
N MET A 46 -10.14 -1.96 12.20
CA MET A 46 -9.14 -1.57 13.20
C MET A 46 -9.32 -0.13 13.67
N TYR A 47 -9.85 0.75 12.82
CA TYR A 47 -9.99 2.17 13.12
C TYR A 47 -11.45 2.65 13.10
N GLY A 48 -12.41 1.81 12.66
CA GLY A 48 -13.81 2.21 12.53
C GLY A 48 -14.06 3.22 11.41
N ILE A 49 -13.14 3.31 10.44
CA ILE A 49 -13.20 4.30 9.36
C ILE A 49 -13.73 3.64 8.09
N ASN A 50 -14.85 4.13 7.58
CA ASN A 50 -15.38 3.75 6.28
C ASN A 50 -14.71 4.58 5.15
N PRO A 51 -13.91 3.97 4.25
CA PRO A 51 -13.24 4.73 3.19
C PRO A 51 -14.19 5.42 2.22
N LEU A 52 -15.42 4.91 2.06
CA LEU A 52 -16.44 5.53 1.20
C LEU A 52 -16.96 6.86 1.76
N GLU A 53 -16.91 7.01 3.08
CA GLU A 53 -17.34 8.23 3.77
C GLU A 53 -16.18 9.21 3.96
N ALA A 54 -14.97 8.69 4.20
CA ALA A 54 -13.83 9.49 4.65
C ALA A 54 -12.94 10.06 3.53
N ILE A 55 -12.95 9.48 2.32
CA ILE A 55 -11.95 9.81 1.28
C ILE A 55 -12.51 10.64 0.13
N SER A 56 -13.55 10.15 -0.55
CA SER A 56 -14.06 10.79 -1.76
C SER A 56 -15.53 10.46 -1.99
N HIS A 57 -16.30 11.51 -2.34
CA HIS A 57 -17.70 11.39 -2.75
C HIS A 57 -17.85 11.25 -4.27
N GLU A 58 -16.75 11.13 -5.01
CA GLU A 58 -16.76 10.92 -6.44
C GLU A 58 -17.36 9.56 -6.79
N LYS A 59 -18.36 9.56 -7.68
CA LYS A 59 -19.08 8.34 -8.09
C LYS A 59 -18.14 7.26 -8.62
N TYR A 60 -17.06 7.67 -9.28
CA TYR A 60 -16.10 6.80 -9.95
C TYR A 60 -14.84 6.50 -9.12
N ALA A 61 -14.83 6.83 -7.82
CA ALA A 61 -13.67 6.58 -6.96
C ALA A 61 -13.25 5.09 -6.95
N GLU A 62 -12.00 4.82 -7.27
CA GLU A 62 -11.42 3.48 -7.25
C GLU A 62 -10.48 3.34 -6.07
N TYR A 63 -10.86 2.54 -5.08
CA TYR A 63 -10.08 2.31 -3.89
C TYR A 63 -9.20 1.07 -4.07
N TRP A 64 -7.92 1.22 -3.80
CA TRP A 64 -6.92 0.17 -3.87
C TRP A 64 -6.25 0.05 -2.51
N HIS A 65 -6.36 -1.13 -1.88
CA HIS A 65 -5.64 -1.40 -0.65
C HIS A 65 -4.21 -1.81 -0.98
N ILE A 66 -3.24 -1.19 -0.30
CA ILE A 66 -1.83 -1.61 -0.33
C ILE A 66 -1.44 -2.07 1.06
N GLY A 67 -0.84 -3.25 1.15
CA GLY A 67 -0.39 -3.81 2.42
C GLY A 67 0.60 -4.94 2.24
N ARG A 68 0.91 -5.63 3.34
CA ARG A 68 1.87 -6.76 3.38
C ARG A 68 3.23 -6.40 2.78
N PHE A 69 3.63 -5.15 2.99
CA PHE A 69 4.98 -4.72 2.69
C PHE A 69 5.95 -5.38 3.68
N ALA A 70 6.92 -6.11 3.14
CA ALA A 70 7.99 -6.73 3.91
C ALA A 70 9.26 -6.73 3.05
N ILE A 71 10.41 -6.51 3.67
CA ILE A 71 11.73 -6.61 3.04
C ILE A 71 12.68 -7.29 4.01
N ASP A 72 13.52 -8.18 3.49
CA ASP A 72 14.66 -8.71 4.21
C ASP A 72 15.83 -7.72 4.15
N SER A 73 16.06 -7.01 5.25
CA SER A 73 17.14 -6.02 5.38
C SER A 73 18.52 -6.64 5.67
N SER A 74 18.61 -7.96 5.84
CA SER A 74 19.87 -8.66 6.11
C SER A 74 20.68 -8.94 4.83
N ILE A 75 20.05 -8.75 3.68
CA ILE A 75 20.65 -8.99 2.37
C ILE A 75 21.35 -7.71 1.92
N GLY A 76 22.50 -7.83 1.26
CA GLY A 76 23.32 -6.68 0.78
C GLY A 76 22.67 -5.79 -0.29
N ILE A 77 21.35 -5.87 -0.46
CA ILE A 77 20.55 -5.04 -1.36
C ILE A 77 19.89 -3.93 -0.55
N SER A 78 19.91 -2.70 -1.07
CA SER A 78 19.31 -1.55 -0.41
C SER A 78 17.80 -1.75 -0.16
N PRO A 79 17.33 -1.73 1.10
CA PRO A 79 15.90 -1.86 1.40
C PRO A 79 15.05 -0.75 0.78
N VAL A 80 15.61 0.47 0.71
CA VAL A 80 14.93 1.61 0.09
C VAL A 80 14.81 1.43 -1.43
N HIS A 81 15.80 0.82 -2.08
CA HIS A 81 15.72 0.50 -3.51
C HIS A 81 14.61 -0.51 -3.79
N LEU A 82 14.57 -1.61 -3.03
CA LEU A 82 13.52 -2.62 -3.12
C LEU A 82 12.13 -2.04 -2.81
N PHE A 83 12.02 -1.16 -1.79
CA PHE A 83 10.78 -0.45 -1.50
C PHE A 83 10.28 0.32 -2.72
N LYS A 84 11.16 1.10 -3.37
CA LYS A 84 10.79 1.91 -4.54
C LYS A 84 10.27 1.03 -5.67
N GLN A 85 10.96 -0.06 -5.99
CA GLN A 85 10.54 -0.99 -7.05
C GLN A 85 9.19 -1.63 -6.74
N LEU A 86 9.03 -2.22 -5.56
CA LEU A 86 7.78 -2.87 -5.15
C LEU A 86 6.62 -1.87 -5.11
N MET A 87 6.84 -0.67 -4.58
CA MET A 87 5.82 0.36 -4.50
C MET A 87 5.39 0.85 -5.88
N ILE A 88 6.30 0.98 -6.87
CA ILE A 88 5.92 1.31 -8.25
C ILE A 88 4.96 0.27 -8.82
N TYR A 89 5.25 -1.03 -8.68
CA TYR A 89 4.33 -2.07 -9.12
C TYR A 89 2.98 -1.98 -8.41
N ALA A 90 2.98 -1.73 -7.10
CA ALA A 90 1.76 -1.62 -6.31
C ALA A 90 0.89 -0.41 -6.71
N VAL A 91 1.48 0.75 -6.99
CA VAL A 91 0.70 1.95 -7.34
C VAL A 91 0.33 2.05 -8.83
N THR A 92 1.03 1.34 -9.71
CA THR A 92 0.77 1.32 -11.16
C THR A 92 -0.72 1.14 -11.52
N PRO A 93 -1.48 0.18 -10.95
CA PRO A 93 -2.91 0.07 -11.24
C PRO A 93 -3.72 1.30 -10.80
N ILE A 94 -3.33 1.97 -9.72
CA ILE A 94 -4.00 3.18 -9.19
C ILE A 94 -3.83 4.35 -10.16
N MET A 95 -2.65 4.45 -10.78
CA MET A 95 -2.33 5.52 -11.74
C MET A 95 -3.14 5.49 -13.02
N LYS A 96 -3.87 4.39 -13.29
CA LYS A 96 -4.72 4.23 -14.50
C LYS A 96 -6.07 4.95 -14.40
N SER A 97 -6.42 5.48 -13.23
CA SER A 97 -7.67 6.21 -13.00
C SER A 97 -7.38 7.57 -12.35
N GLU A 98 -7.98 8.64 -12.87
CA GLU A 98 -7.92 9.97 -12.24
C GLU A 98 -8.49 9.93 -10.81
N TYR A 99 -9.49 9.08 -10.59
CA TYR A 99 -10.14 8.88 -9.29
C TYR A 99 -9.60 7.64 -8.56
N GLY A 100 -8.33 7.29 -8.80
CA GLY A 100 -7.64 6.24 -8.06
C GLY A 100 -7.21 6.70 -6.67
N TYR A 101 -7.44 5.87 -5.66
CA TYR A 101 -7.03 6.12 -4.27
C TYR A 101 -6.32 4.91 -3.70
N MET A 102 -5.12 5.12 -3.16
CA MET A 102 -4.44 4.18 -2.28
C MET A 102 -5.03 4.29 -0.88
N VAL A 103 -5.31 3.17 -0.24
CA VAL A 103 -5.69 3.05 1.19
C VAL A 103 -4.71 2.09 1.85
N ALA A 104 -4.17 2.45 3.01
CA ALA A 104 -3.21 1.61 3.72
C ALA A 104 -3.18 1.90 5.23
N GLU A 105 -2.79 0.89 6.01
CA GLU A 105 -2.44 1.00 7.42
C GLU A 105 -0.91 0.87 7.51
N VAL A 106 -0.23 1.97 7.86
CA VAL A 106 1.23 2.08 7.70
C VAL A 106 1.86 2.40 9.04
N ASP A 107 2.97 1.74 9.37
CA ASP A 107 3.70 2.08 10.58
C ASP A 107 4.31 3.50 10.51
N ALA A 108 4.42 4.16 11.66
CA ALA A 108 4.83 5.56 11.72
C ALA A 108 6.25 5.83 11.15
N LYS A 109 7.15 4.83 11.14
CA LYS A 109 8.49 4.99 10.54
C LYS A 109 8.41 4.86 9.02
N LEU A 110 7.70 3.86 8.51
CA LEU A 110 7.49 3.69 7.07
C LEU A 110 6.71 4.86 6.47
N LEU A 111 5.74 5.44 7.19
CA LEU A 111 5.01 6.62 6.74
C LEU A 111 5.95 7.81 6.46
N LYS A 112 6.98 8.01 7.29
CA LYS A 112 8.01 9.04 7.03
C LYS A 112 8.77 8.77 5.74
N VAL A 113 9.08 7.51 5.44
CA VAL A 113 9.75 7.10 4.20
C VAL A 113 8.83 7.31 3.00
N VAL A 114 7.57 6.89 3.08
CA VAL A 114 6.53 7.09 2.05
C VAL A 114 6.42 8.57 1.67
N ASN A 115 6.28 9.45 2.67
CA ASN A 115 6.17 10.89 2.45
C ASN A 115 7.48 11.50 1.90
N ALA A 116 8.65 11.11 2.42
CA ALA A 116 9.94 11.58 1.94
C ALA A 116 10.24 11.18 0.49
N LEU A 117 9.63 10.08 0.01
CA LEU A 117 9.75 9.61 -1.36
C LEU A 117 8.74 10.26 -2.32
N GLY A 118 7.88 11.17 -1.83
CA GLY A 118 6.97 11.94 -2.67
C GLY A 118 5.58 11.32 -2.86
N ILE A 119 5.18 10.38 -1.99
CA ILE A 119 3.78 9.97 -1.88
C ILE A 119 3.13 10.89 -0.85
N HIS A 120 2.30 11.82 -1.31
CA HIS A 120 1.57 12.74 -0.44
C HIS A 120 0.32 12.05 0.12
N SER A 121 0.49 11.45 1.29
CA SER A 121 -0.60 10.77 2.01
C SER A 121 -1.30 11.69 3.02
N ILE A 122 -2.57 11.40 3.29
CA ILE A 122 -3.41 12.08 4.26
C ILE A 122 -3.78 11.08 5.35
N ASN A 123 -3.66 11.50 6.61
CA ASN A 123 -4.08 10.71 7.77
C ASN A 123 -5.62 10.70 7.87
N LEU A 124 -6.21 9.51 8.01
CA LEU A 124 -7.64 9.31 8.14
C LEU A 124 -8.14 9.26 9.58
N GLY A 125 -7.25 9.13 10.57
CA GLY A 125 -7.65 9.02 11.97
C GLY A 125 -6.50 8.92 12.96
N GLU A 126 -6.83 8.62 14.22
CA GLU A 126 -5.84 8.43 15.27
C GLU A 126 -4.99 7.18 15.01
N SER A 127 -3.73 7.23 15.46
CA SER A 127 -2.85 6.06 15.40
C SER A 127 -3.28 5.00 16.42
N ILE A 128 -2.95 3.74 16.15
CA ILE A 128 -3.10 2.64 17.11
C ILE A 128 -1.79 1.87 17.20
N TYR A 129 -1.57 1.19 18.34
CA TYR A 129 -0.48 0.23 18.47
C TYR A 129 -0.91 -1.14 17.95
N TYR A 130 -0.29 -1.58 16.86
CA TYR A 130 -0.53 -2.89 16.24
C TYR A 130 0.81 -3.60 16.00
N LEU A 131 0.91 -4.87 16.41
CA LEU A 131 2.13 -5.68 16.32
C LEU A 131 3.39 -4.97 16.85
N SER A 132 3.27 -4.28 17.99
CA SER A 132 4.36 -3.51 18.64
C SER A 132 4.83 -2.28 17.87
N SER A 133 4.05 -1.77 16.92
CA SER A 133 4.34 -0.54 16.20
C SER A 133 3.14 0.41 16.18
N GLU A 134 3.40 1.70 16.29
CA GLU A 134 2.40 2.73 16.02
C GLU A 134 2.05 2.67 14.52
N THR A 135 0.77 2.48 14.22
CA THR A 135 0.22 2.29 12.88
C THR A 135 -0.85 3.34 12.61
N ILE A 136 -0.77 3.99 11.45
CA ILE A 136 -1.58 5.14 11.07
C ILE A 136 -2.40 4.77 9.82
N PRO A 137 -3.72 5.02 9.83
CA PRO A 137 -4.56 4.79 8.66
C PRO A 137 -4.40 5.97 7.68
N ILE A 138 -4.05 5.68 6.44
CA ILE A 138 -3.80 6.73 5.44
C ILE A 138 -4.55 6.45 4.14
N TYR A 139 -4.73 7.53 3.36
CA TYR A 139 -4.97 7.42 1.94
C TYR A 139 -4.05 8.34 1.13
N ALA A 140 -3.91 8.06 -0.16
CA ALA A 140 -3.36 9.00 -1.12
C ALA A 140 -4.18 8.93 -2.42
N SER A 141 -4.55 10.06 -2.98
CA SER A 141 -5.14 10.11 -4.32
C SER A 141 -4.07 9.84 -5.39
N GLN A 142 -4.51 9.53 -6.61
CA GLN A 142 -3.63 9.42 -7.77
C GLN A 142 -2.73 10.65 -7.91
N LYS A 143 -3.27 11.86 -7.67
CA LYS A 143 -2.51 13.12 -7.67
C LYS A 143 -1.44 13.14 -6.57
N GLY A 144 -1.77 12.65 -5.36
CA GLY A 144 -0.81 12.52 -4.26
C GLY A 144 0.30 11.50 -4.51
N ILE A 145 0.04 10.47 -5.32
CA ILE A 145 1.01 9.42 -5.69
C ILE A 145 1.88 9.86 -6.89
N THR A 146 1.37 10.76 -7.73
CA THR A 146 2.01 11.17 -8.99
C THR A 146 3.49 11.56 -8.86
N PRO A 147 3.92 12.36 -7.86
CA PRO A 147 5.33 12.78 -7.77
C PRO A 147 6.29 11.59 -7.57
N PHE A 148 5.94 10.67 -6.67
CA PHE A 148 6.66 9.41 -6.50
C PHE A 148 6.69 8.61 -7.82
N TYR A 149 5.52 8.41 -8.42
CA TYR A 149 5.40 7.56 -9.61
C TYR A 149 6.25 8.07 -10.77
N GLN A 150 6.15 9.37 -11.09
CA GLN A 150 6.91 9.98 -12.19
C GLN A 150 8.42 9.94 -11.95
N HIS A 151 8.85 10.11 -10.70
CA HIS A 151 10.27 10.10 -10.36
C HIS A 151 10.90 8.70 -10.43
N TYR A 152 10.14 7.65 -10.09
CA TYR A 152 10.69 6.30 -9.95
C TYR A 152 10.21 5.29 -11.00
N LEU A 153 9.33 5.66 -11.94
CA LEU A 153 8.81 4.76 -12.99
C LEU A 153 9.91 4.03 -13.78
N GLY A 154 11.04 4.70 -14.03
CA GLY A 154 12.17 4.12 -14.76
C GLY A 154 12.86 2.93 -14.06
N LEU A 155 12.64 2.72 -12.75
CA LEU A 155 13.23 1.62 -12.00
C LEU A 155 12.71 0.23 -12.40
N CYS A 156 11.59 0.16 -13.11
CA CYS A 156 10.98 -1.09 -13.56
C CYS A 156 11.44 -1.54 -14.95
N ASN A 157 12.30 -0.75 -15.63
CA ASN A 157 12.82 -1.05 -16.97
C ASN A 157 14.21 -1.70 -16.96
N SER A 158 14.72 -2.07 -15.79
CA SER A 158 16.02 -2.73 -15.62
C SER A 158 15.79 -4.22 -15.34
N ALA A 159 15.47 -4.98 -16.40
CA ALA A 159 15.49 -6.44 -16.42
C ALA A 159 16.49 -6.91 -17.48
#